data_AF-A0A024UPK0-F1
#
_entry.id   AF-A0A024UPK0-F1
#
_cell.length_a   1.000
_cell.length_b   1.000
_cell.length_c   1.000
_cell.angle_alpha   90.00
_cell.angle_beta   90.00
_cell.angle_gamma   90.00
#
_symmetry.space_group_name_H-M   'P 1'
#
loop_
_entity.id
_entity.type
_entity.pdbx_description
1 polymer ?
#
loop_
_entity_poly.entity_id
_entity_poly.type
_entity_poly.pdbx_seq_one_letter_code
_entity_poly.pdbx_strand_id
1 'polypeptide(L)'
;MTMLAIGDWGSTTGRGSDGTNPGSCCVLYKSDPNKGKLDTSLPRSKVDFRAQEAVGILMGISAAALKPSRILSHGDNIYWNGVGMDDRDYRMAETFEKMYGAPSLENVPWLNVAGNHDIGGSAFICGDSDTTFRKCTSTAEMLKYLDAKFDLQAGYVSPRGDRWIMKGHYYVHRVTKNGVTVDIFNLDTNEATTHGAQQVCCQCFGYGGSDDECDNISPGSPLCAGGNVDMYKACMDRIQSWADVSYEGAKKDLAASTADFKIINTHYSPHYHMDPTRMKKWFDLTKQFNVHAWFNGHTHGFNHDITAWNTHFFQNGAGGGIVSESSGSVQNVAGIKSQWVASGHPYGFMELSFTKEWLKVEFVSFDNAWQFNGFASRDIVPGGVARGHCWFVHKSSDSPGLACESTKDGLVGLPT
;
A
#
# COMPACT_ATOMS: atom_id res chain seq x y z
N MET A 1 14.53 18.41 -3.51
CA MET A 1 14.64 17.11 -2.81
C MET A 1 13.72 16.11 -3.50
N THR A 2 14.04 14.83 -3.54
CA THR A 2 13.22 13.80 -4.22
C THR A 2 12.90 12.64 -3.28
N MET A 3 11.78 11.96 -3.52
CA MET A 3 11.36 10.72 -2.86
C MET A 3 10.62 9.84 -3.88
N LEU A 4 10.48 8.54 -3.60
CA LEU A 4 9.53 7.67 -4.30
C LEU A 4 8.43 7.25 -3.33
N ALA A 5 7.30 6.79 -3.83
CA ALA A 5 6.20 6.28 -3.02
C ALA A 5 5.54 5.08 -3.70
N ILE A 6 5.25 4.01 -2.96
CA ILE A 6 4.70 2.74 -3.45
C ILE A 6 3.76 2.12 -2.41
N GLY A 7 2.68 1.46 -2.84
CA GLY A 7 1.79 0.66 -2.00
C GLY A 7 1.56 -0.73 -2.60
N ASP A 8 1.10 -1.67 -1.77
CA ASP A 8 0.54 -2.96 -2.23
C ASP A 8 1.54 -3.73 -3.12
N TRP A 9 2.76 -3.81 -2.63
CA TRP A 9 3.92 -4.26 -3.41
C TRP A 9 4.42 -5.63 -2.97
N GLY A 10 4.04 -6.08 -1.78
CA GLY A 10 4.58 -7.22 -1.07
C GLY A 10 4.20 -8.60 -1.55
N SER A 11 4.60 -9.03 -2.73
CA SER A 11 4.06 -10.24 -3.33
C SER A 11 4.42 -11.55 -2.54
N THR A 12 3.51 -12.54 -2.50
CA THR A 12 3.77 -13.82 -1.82
C THR A 12 4.97 -14.57 -2.43
N THR A 13 5.69 -15.31 -1.59
CA THR A 13 6.89 -16.09 -1.97
C THR A 13 6.56 -17.42 -2.66
N GLY A 14 7.59 -18.14 -3.11
CA GLY A 14 7.43 -19.53 -3.61
C GLY A 14 6.92 -19.66 -5.05
N ARG A 15 6.92 -18.58 -5.84
CA ARG A 15 6.56 -18.63 -7.26
C ARG A 15 7.64 -19.37 -8.06
N GLY A 16 7.26 -20.51 -8.64
CA GLY A 16 8.05 -21.18 -9.66
C GLY A 16 8.16 -20.36 -10.95
N SER A 17 8.81 -20.92 -11.97
CA SER A 17 8.99 -20.28 -13.28
C SER A 17 8.02 -20.80 -14.35
N ASP A 18 7.06 -21.62 -13.97
CA ASP A 18 6.19 -22.38 -14.87
C ASP A 18 4.73 -21.90 -14.87
N GLY A 19 4.40 -20.87 -14.08
CA GLY A 19 3.04 -20.32 -13.98
C GLY A 19 2.08 -21.15 -13.12
N THR A 20 2.56 -22.14 -12.37
CA THR A 20 1.69 -23.04 -11.59
C THR A 20 1.32 -22.51 -10.21
N ASN A 21 2.22 -21.76 -9.57
CA ASN A 21 1.97 -21.07 -8.30
C ASN A 21 1.93 -19.55 -8.52
N PRO A 22 0.74 -18.96 -8.76
CA PRO A 22 0.60 -17.51 -8.93
C PRO A 22 0.79 -16.75 -7.61
N GLY A 23 0.54 -17.37 -6.47
CA GLY A 23 0.52 -16.62 -5.20
C GLY A 23 -0.51 -15.47 -5.25
N SER A 24 -0.17 -14.31 -4.68
CA SER A 24 -1.05 -13.14 -4.61
C SER A 24 -1.20 -12.36 -5.92
N CYS A 25 -0.43 -12.67 -6.98
CA CYS A 25 -0.27 -11.76 -8.11
C CYS A 25 -1.47 -11.55 -9.03
N CYS A 26 -2.38 -12.52 -9.08
CA CYS A 26 -3.06 -12.79 -10.34
C CYS A 26 -4.53 -13.17 -10.15
N VAL A 27 -5.32 -12.86 -11.17
CA VAL A 27 -6.70 -13.38 -11.27
C VAL A 27 -6.65 -14.90 -11.44
N LEU A 28 -7.15 -15.62 -10.44
CA LEU A 28 -7.07 -17.08 -10.35
C LEU A 28 -8.25 -17.82 -10.98
N TYR A 29 -9.21 -17.11 -11.58
CA TYR A 29 -10.49 -17.72 -11.94
C TYR A 29 -10.64 -17.89 -13.45
N LYS A 30 -10.50 -19.14 -13.91
CA LYS A 30 -11.16 -19.61 -15.13
C LYS A 30 -12.63 -19.93 -14.80
N SER A 31 -13.56 -19.66 -15.72
CA SER A 31 -14.99 -19.99 -15.57
C SER A 31 -15.32 -21.48 -15.72
N ASP A 32 -14.30 -22.34 -15.68
CA ASP A 32 -14.33 -23.77 -15.99
C ASP A 32 -13.90 -24.63 -14.77
N PRO A 33 -13.80 -25.97 -14.88
CA PRO A 33 -13.41 -26.87 -13.79
C PRO A 33 -12.04 -26.57 -13.12
N ASN A 34 -11.25 -25.64 -13.66
CA ASN A 34 -9.98 -25.16 -13.12
C ASN A 34 -10.10 -23.87 -12.29
N LYS A 35 -11.28 -23.53 -11.77
CA LYS A 35 -11.48 -22.40 -10.83
C LYS A 35 -10.40 -22.42 -9.74
N GLY A 36 -9.69 -21.30 -9.56
CA GLY A 36 -8.56 -21.17 -8.62
C GLY A 36 -7.16 -21.37 -9.24
N LYS A 37 -7.05 -21.68 -10.53
CA LYS A 37 -5.78 -21.68 -11.28
C LYS A 37 -5.60 -20.42 -12.12
N LEU A 38 -4.36 -19.96 -12.24
CA LEU A 38 -3.99 -18.85 -13.13
C LEU A 38 -4.57 -19.02 -14.54
N ASP A 39 -5.24 -17.98 -15.04
CA ASP A 39 -5.69 -17.95 -16.43
C ASP A 39 -4.55 -17.59 -17.39
N THR A 40 -3.76 -18.60 -17.76
CA THR A 40 -2.64 -18.47 -18.70
C THR A 40 -3.06 -18.16 -20.14
N SER A 41 -4.37 -18.13 -20.46
CA SER A 41 -4.85 -17.72 -21.78
C SER A 41 -4.81 -16.20 -21.96
N LEU A 42 -4.83 -15.45 -20.86
CA LEU A 42 -4.70 -14.01 -20.85
C LEU A 42 -3.22 -13.65 -20.95
N PRO A 43 -2.75 -12.95 -22.01
CA PRO A 43 -1.36 -12.48 -22.10
C PRO A 43 -0.94 -11.67 -20.87
N ARG A 44 -1.91 -10.95 -20.29
CA ARG A 44 -1.77 -10.16 -19.07
C ARG A 44 -1.27 -10.97 -17.86
N SER A 45 -1.59 -12.27 -17.78
CA SER A 45 -1.11 -13.14 -16.69
C SER A 45 0.42 -13.14 -16.56
N LYS A 46 1.16 -12.96 -17.66
CA LYS A 46 2.63 -12.88 -17.65
C LYS A 46 3.15 -11.58 -17.02
N VAL A 47 2.40 -10.49 -17.20
CA VAL A 47 2.71 -9.20 -16.56
C VAL A 47 2.46 -9.29 -15.07
N ASP A 48 1.28 -9.77 -14.69
CA ASP A 48 0.85 -9.88 -13.29
C ASP A 48 1.80 -10.76 -12.48
N PHE A 49 2.20 -11.92 -13.03
CA PHE A 49 3.01 -12.92 -12.33
C PHE A 49 4.32 -12.39 -11.75
N ARG A 50 4.95 -11.43 -12.44
CA ARG A 50 6.22 -10.80 -12.05
C ARG A 50 6.11 -9.28 -11.87
N ALA A 51 4.91 -8.76 -11.61
CA ALA A 51 4.67 -7.33 -11.49
C ALA A 51 5.58 -6.67 -10.45
N GLN A 52 5.70 -7.24 -9.25
CA GLN A 52 6.60 -6.71 -8.21
C GLN A 52 8.06 -6.62 -8.68
N GLU A 53 8.58 -7.67 -9.32
CA GLU A 53 9.96 -7.69 -9.81
C GLU A 53 10.19 -6.61 -10.88
N ALA A 54 9.24 -6.47 -11.82
CA ALA A 54 9.28 -5.43 -12.84
C ALA A 54 9.19 -4.02 -12.24
N VAL A 55 8.30 -3.79 -11.27
CA VAL A 55 8.20 -2.52 -10.53
C VAL A 55 9.48 -2.23 -9.74
N GLY A 56 10.09 -3.24 -9.11
CA GLY A 56 11.38 -3.11 -8.41
C GLY A 56 12.52 -2.65 -9.33
N ILE A 57 12.60 -3.22 -10.54
CA ILE A 57 13.54 -2.78 -11.59
C ILE A 57 13.25 -1.33 -11.99
N LEU A 58 11.97 -1.00 -12.25
CA LEU A 58 11.53 0.34 -12.65
C LEU A 58 11.88 1.39 -11.58
N MET A 59 11.66 1.09 -10.30
CA MET A 59 12.07 1.93 -9.17
C MET A 59 13.59 2.13 -9.15
N GLY A 60 14.37 1.10 -9.49
CA GLY A 60 15.83 1.20 -9.62
C GLY A 60 16.26 2.21 -10.70
N ILE A 61 15.58 2.20 -11.85
CA ILE A 61 15.83 3.15 -12.95
C ILE A 61 15.50 4.58 -12.49
N SER A 62 14.32 4.80 -11.91
CA SER A 62 13.93 6.10 -11.37
C SER A 62 14.86 6.59 -10.26
N ALA A 63 15.27 5.70 -9.36
CA ALA A 63 16.18 6.05 -8.26
C ALA A 63 17.58 6.44 -8.76
N ALA A 64 18.09 5.81 -9.83
CA ALA A 64 19.37 6.19 -10.42
C ALA A 64 19.35 7.62 -10.96
N ALA A 65 18.23 8.04 -11.56
CA ALA A 65 18.03 9.39 -12.06
C ALA A 65 17.78 10.41 -10.94
N LEU A 66 16.88 10.09 -10.01
CA LEU A 66 16.35 11.05 -9.04
C LEU A 66 17.12 11.10 -7.72
N LYS A 67 17.90 10.07 -7.38
CA LYS A 67 18.63 9.91 -6.12
C LYS A 67 17.73 10.21 -4.91
N PRO A 68 16.64 9.45 -4.74
CA PRO A 68 15.61 9.72 -3.75
C PRO A 68 16.20 9.71 -2.34
N SER A 69 15.72 10.63 -1.52
CA SER A 69 16.11 10.71 -0.12
C SER A 69 15.38 9.68 0.73
N ARG A 70 14.13 9.33 0.37
CA ARG A 70 13.29 8.36 1.06
C ARG A 70 12.39 7.63 0.06
N ILE A 71 11.89 6.49 0.47
CA ILE A 71 10.79 5.78 -0.17
C ILE A 71 9.64 5.72 0.84
N LEU A 72 8.43 6.10 0.42
CA LEU A 72 7.22 5.93 1.23
C LEU A 72 6.59 4.59 0.84
N SER A 73 6.41 3.70 1.81
CA SER A 73 5.61 2.50 1.64
C SER A 73 4.25 2.72 2.28
N HIS A 74 3.18 2.49 1.52
CA HIS A 74 1.78 2.68 1.92
C HIS A 74 1.14 1.41 2.52
N GLY A 75 1.94 0.42 2.94
CA GLY A 75 1.42 -0.83 3.50
C GLY A 75 1.06 -1.87 2.46
N ASP A 76 0.57 -2.99 2.96
CA ASP A 76 0.53 -4.28 2.27
C ASP A 76 1.92 -4.65 1.72
N ASN A 77 2.86 -4.57 2.68
CA ASN A 77 4.27 -4.85 2.47
C ASN A 77 4.53 -6.34 2.24
N ILE A 78 3.68 -7.21 2.80
CA ILE A 78 3.85 -8.67 2.77
C ILE A 78 2.47 -9.38 2.67
N TYR A 79 2.03 -9.65 1.44
CA TYR A 79 0.87 -10.49 1.15
C TYR A 79 1.17 -11.98 1.42
N TRP A 80 0.16 -12.80 1.75
CA TRP A 80 -1.24 -12.44 1.96
C TRP A 80 -1.58 -12.12 3.42
N ASN A 81 -0.73 -12.54 4.35
CA ASN A 81 -1.05 -12.57 5.78
C ASN A 81 0.19 -12.25 6.63
N GLY A 82 0.97 -11.27 6.18
CA GLY A 82 2.15 -10.78 6.86
C GLY A 82 3.20 -11.85 7.07
N VAL A 83 4.00 -11.67 8.11
CA VAL A 83 5.07 -12.60 8.53
C VAL A 83 4.68 -13.35 9.81
N GLY A 84 5.34 -14.46 10.08
CA GLY A 84 5.37 -15.17 11.35
C GLY A 84 6.78 -15.16 11.95
N MET A 85 6.90 -15.67 13.17
CA MET A 85 8.16 -15.63 13.93
C MET A 85 9.28 -16.43 13.27
N ASP A 86 8.93 -17.54 12.60
CA ASP A 86 9.88 -18.47 11.99
C ASP A 86 10.22 -18.12 10.54
N ASP A 87 9.44 -17.27 9.87
CA ASP A 87 9.63 -16.95 8.45
C ASP A 87 9.90 -15.47 8.15
N ARG A 88 9.87 -14.57 9.14
CA ARG A 88 10.12 -13.12 8.94
C ARG A 88 11.35 -12.88 8.06
N ASP A 89 12.49 -13.43 8.43
CA ASP A 89 13.75 -13.15 7.74
C ASP A 89 13.74 -13.66 6.29
N TYR A 90 13.15 -14.84 6.06
CA TYR A 90 12.97 -15.38 4.71
C TYR A 90 12.05 -14.49 3.87
N ARG A 91 10.88 -14.11 4.41
CA ARG A 91 9.89 -13.27 3.72
C ARG A 91 10.45 -11.89 3.40
N MET A 92 11.15 -11.25 4.34
CA MET A 92 11.81 -9.97 4.11
C MET A 92 12.95 -10.09 3.06
N ALA A 93 13.72 -11.18 3.08
CA ALA A 93 14.76 -11.39 2.08
C ALA A 93 14.18 -11.56 0.67
N GLU A 94 13.17 -12.41 0.50
CA GLU A 94 12.56 -12.71 -0.81
C GLU A 94 11.71 -11.56 -1.34
N THR A 95 10.81 -11.02 -0.52
CA THR A 95 9.81 -10.04 -0.96
C THR A 95 10.34 -8.61 -0.94
N PHE A 96 11.29 -8.27 -0.06
CA PHE A 96 11.85 -6.91 0.01
C PHE A 96 13.28 -6.83 -0.54
N GLU A 97 14.23 -7.56 0.05
CA GLU A 97 15.65 -7.32 -0.25
C GLU A 97 16.08 -7.73 -1.65
N LYS A 98 15.52 -8.82 -2.20
CA LYS A 98 15.78 -9.25 -3.58
C LYS A 98 15.10 -8.35 -4.60
N MET A 99 13.83 -8.01 -4.36
CA MET A 99 13.01 -7.23 -5.31
C MET A 99 13.49 -5.79 -5.45
N TYR A 100 13.93 -5.16 -4.35
CA TYR A 100 14.40 -3.78 -4.34
C TYR A 100 15.93 -3.70 -4.16
N GLY A 101 16.63 -4.57 -4.91
CA GLY A 101 18.06 -4.80 -4.77
C GLY A 101 18.99 -3.94 -5.63
N ALA A 102 18.44 -3.04 -6.46
CA ALA A 102 19.23 -2.19 -7.36
C ALA A 102 20.24 -1.31 -6.58
N PRO A 103 21.46 -1.07 -7.11
CA PRO A 103 22.46 -0.23 -6.42
C PRO A 103 21.96 1.19 -6.09
N SER A 104 21.08 1.75 -6.92
CA SER A 104 20.46 3.06 -6.72
C SER A 104 19.44 3.11 -5.56
N LEU A 105 19.00 1.94 -5.07
CA LEU A 105 18.05 1.80 -3.95
C LEU A 105 18.72 1.29 -2.66
N GLU A 106 19.99 0.88 -2.74
CA GLU A 106 20.65 0.08 -1.69
C GLU A 106 20.65 0.75 -0.32
N ASN A 107 20.80 2.08 -0.25
CA ASN A 107 20.85 2.81 1.03
C ASN A 107 19.73 3.84 1.17
N VAL A 108 18.64 3.72 0.40
CA VAL A 108 17.51 4.65 0.47
C VAL A 108 16.55 4.16 1.55
N PRO A 109 16.32 4.90 2.65
CA PRO A 109 15.42 4.44 3.71
C PRO A 109 13.96 4.42 3.26
N TRP A 110 13.29 3.33 3.58
CA TRP A 110 11.86 3.07 3.39
C TRP A 110 11.11 3.41 4.67
N LEU A 111 10.14 4.31 4.56
CA LEU A 111 9.23 4.66 5.64
C LEU A 111 7.96 3.84 5.46
N ASN A 112 7.78 2.82 6.31
CA ASN A 112 6.72 1.84 6.14
C ASN A 112 5.59 2.04 7.16
N VAL A 113 4.38 1.80 6.67
CA VAL A 113 3.17 1.61 7.47
C VAL A 113 2.62 0.21 7.21
N ALA A 114 1.73 -0.27 8.07
CA ALA A 114 1.06 -1.56 7.87
C ALA A 114 -0.25 -1.37 7.10
N GLY A 115 -0.50 -2.25 6.13
CA GLY A 115 -1.84 -2.50 5.57
C GLY A 115 -2.51 -3.70 6.23
N ASN A 116 -3.71 -4.06 5.77
CA ASN A 116 -4.47 -5.14 6.39
C ASN A 116 -3.78 -6.48 6.21
N HIS A 117 -3.15 -6.73 5.05
CA HIS A 117 -2.45 -7.99 4.81
C HIS A 117 -1.23 -8.15 5.70
N ASP A 118 -0.61 -7.06 6.12
CA ASP A 118 0.53 -7.09 7.04
C ASP A 118 0.16 -7.59 8.44
N ILE A 119 -1.09 -7.42 8.86
CA ILE A 119 -1.59 -7.75 10.20
C ILE A 119 -2.56 -8.94 10.25
N GLY A 120 -2.93 -9.53 9.11
CA GLY A 120 -3.85 -10.66 9.09
C GLY A 120 -4.53 -10.94 7.73
N GLY A 121 -4.71 -9.91 6.92
CA GLY A 121 -5.57 -9.95 5.75
C GLY A 121 -7.00 -10.35 6.16
N SER A 122 -7.51 -11.43 5.56
CA SER A 122 -8.75 -12.11 5.99
C SER A 122 -8.49 -13.60 6.30
N ALA A 123 -7.24 -13.94 6.61
CA ALA A 123 -6.81 -15.30 6.93
C ALA A 123 -6.56 -15.44 8.45
N PHE A 124 -6.14 -16.63 8.88
CA PHE A 124 -5.87 -16.88 10.30
C PHE A 124 -4.66 -16.06 10.81
N ILE A 125 -4.78 -15.46 11.99
CA ILE A 125 -3.71 -14.61 12.54
C ILE A 125 -2.63 -15.44 13.25
N CYS A 126 -3.02 -16.51 13.97
CA CYS A 126 -2.10 -17.27 14.82
C CYS A 126 -1.25 -18.27 14.04
N GLY A 127 0.04 -18.33 14.32
CA GLY A 127 0.98 -19.27 13.71
C GLY A 127 2.32 -18.61 13.38
N ASP A 128 3.31 -19.43 13.09
CA ASP A 128 4.71 -18.98 13.12
C ASP A 128 5.33 -18.84 11.72
N SER A 129 4.65 -19.27 10.65
CA SER A 129 5.12 -19.10 9.27
C SER A 129 3.99 -19.06 8.24
N ASP A 130 4.30 -18.55 7.05
CA ASP A 130 3.41 -18.54 5.90
C ASP A 130 2.81 -19.93 5.62
N THR A 131 1.59 -19.95 5.11
CA THR A 131 0.79 -21.17 4.81
C THR A 131 0.48 -22.10 5.99
N THR A 132 1.03 -21.85 7.19
CA THR A 132 0.79 -22.67 8.39
C THR A 132 -0.02 -21.94 9.47
N PHE A 133 -0.49 -20.72 9.19
CA PHE A 133 -1.39 -20.01 10.08
C PHE A 133 -2.66 -20.82 10.35
N ARG A 134 -3.13 -20.75 11.59
CA ARG A 134 -4.18 -21.59 12.16
C ARG A 134 -5.11 -20.78 13.04
N LYS A 135 -6.27 -21.37 13.33
CA LYS A 135 -7.18 -20.84 14.34
C LYS A 135 -6.47 -20.58 15.67
N CYS A 136 -6.70 -19.39 16.21
CA CYS A 136 -6.28 -19.04 17.56
C CYS A 136 -7.09 -19.82 18.59
N THR A 137 -6.45 -20.33 19.63
CA THR A 137 -7.06 -21.12 20.72
C THR A 137 -7.73 -20.26 21.77
N SER A 138 -7.39 -18.97 21.86
CA SER A 138 -7.98 -18.02 22.80
C SER A 138 -7.89 -16.58 22.28
N THR A 139 -8.70 -15.67 22.84
CA THR A 139 -8.62 -14.22 22.55
C THR A 139 -7.25 -13.65 22.90
N ALA A 140 -6.65 -14.10 24.01
CA ALA A 140 -5.31 -13.66 24.41
C ALA A 140 -4.24 -14.09 23.40
N GLU A 141 -4.32 -15.31 22.87
CA GLU A 141 -3.42 -15.77 21.81
C GLU A 141 -3.62 -14.96 20.52
N MET A 142 -4.87 -14.71 20.13
CA MET A 142 -5.18 -13.88 18.95
C MET A 142 -4.58 -12.48 19.08
N LEU A 143 -4.76 -11.79 20.21
CA LEU A 143 -4.18 -10.47 20.43
C LEU A 143 -2.64 -10.49 20.41
N LYS A 144 -2.03 -11.51 21.02
CA LYS A 144 -0.58 -11.69 20.99
C LYS A 144 -0.04 -11.80 19.56
N TYR A 145 -0.68 -12.64 18.73
CA TYR A 145 -0.22 -12.82 17.35
C TYR A 145 -0.55 -11.61 16.48
N LEU A 146 -1.70 -10.95 16.69
CA LEU A 146 -2.06 -9.70 16.00
C LEU A 146 -0.99 -8.62 16.23
N ASP A 147 -0.55 -8.43 17.48
CA ASP A 147 0.57 -7.53 17.80
C ASP A 147 1.88 -8.02 17.15
N ALA A 148 2.17 -9.32 17.23
CA ALA A 148 3.38 -9.89 16.65
C ALA A 148 3.49 -9.68 15.13
N LYS A 149 2.38 -9.71 14.38
CA LYS A 149 2.38 -9.44 12.94
C LYS A 149 2.99 -8.08 12.59
N PHE A 150 2.65 -7.07 13.38
CA PHE A 150 3.23 -5.74 13.27
C PHE A 150 4.67 -5.71 13.81
N ASP A 151 4.87 -6.16 15.05
CA ASP A 151 6.14 -6.04 15.77
C ASP A 151 7.30 -6.76 15.06
N LEU A 152 7.02 -7.89 14.41
CA LEU A 152 8.01 -8.62 13.63
C LEU A 152 8.53 -7.79 12.45
N GLN A 153 7.66 -7.06 11.76
CA GLN A 153 8.06 -6.15 10.68
C GLN A 153 8.74 -4.90 11.25
N ALA A 154 8.19 -4.32 12.31
CA ALA A 154 8.78 -3.15 12.96
C ALA A 154 10.20 -3.41 13.49
N GLY A 155 10.46 -4.62 13.96
CA GLY A 155 11.76 -5.07 14.47
C GLY A 155 12.72 -5.63 13.41
N TYR A 156 12.36 -5.61 12.12
CA TYR A 156 13.27 -6.07 11.07
C TYR A 156 14.40 -5.07 10.81
N VAL A 157 15.64 -5.57 10.79
CA VAL A 157 16.84 -4.79 10.48
C VAL A 157 17.32 -5.19 9.09
N SER A 158 17.24 -4.26 8.14
CA SER A 158 17.69 -4.54 6.78
C SER A 158 19.23 -4.70 6.74
N PRO A 159 19.76 -5.73 6.05
CA PRO A 159 21.20 -5.88 5.85
C PRO A 159 21.80 -4.77 4.97
N ARG A 160 20.97 -3.94 4.32
CA ARG A 160 21.39 -2.85 3.43
C ARG A 160 21.19 -1.50 4.12
N GLY A 161 22.10 -1.18 5.03
CA GLY A 161 22.13 0.11 5.72
C GLY A 161 20.93 0.37 6.63
N ASP A 162 20.30 -0.69 7.15
CA ASP A 162 19.11 -0.61 8.00
C ASP A 162 18.01 0.28 7.39
N ARG A 163 17.76 0.08 6.10
CA ARG A 163 16.85 0.91 5.31
C ARG A 163 15.37 0.63 5.55
N TRP A 164 15.00 -0.25 6.48
CA TRP A 164 13.60 -0.54 6.82
C TRP A 164 13.18 0.25 8.05
N ILE A 165 12.36 1.29 7.88
CA ILE A 165 11.94 2.16 9.00
C ILE A 165 10.44 1.99 9.24
N MET A 166 10.10 1.35 10.35
CA MET A 166 8.73 1.16 10.82
C MET A 166 8.72 1.24 12.35
N LYS A 167 8.57 2.45 12.89
CA LYS A 167 8.86 2.74 14.32
C LYS A 167 7.70 2.47 15.28
N GLY A 168 6.55 2.11 14.76
CA GLY A 168 5.31 1.94 15.51
C GLY A 168 4.10 2.31 14.66
N HIS A 169 2.89 2.10 15.19
CA HIS A 169 1.63 2.46 14.53
C HIS A 169 1.48 3.97 14.25
N TYR A 170 2.35 4.78 14.85
CA TYR A 170 2.49 6.19 14.54
C TYR A 170 3.93 6.65 14.67
N TYR A 171 4.42 7.40 13.68
CA TYR A 171 5.65 8.17 13.84
C TYR A 171 5.77 9.29 12.79
N VAL A 172 6.47 10.36 13.17
CA VAL A 172 6.85 11.44 12.25
C VAL A 172 8.29 11.25 11.80
N HIS A 173 8.52 11.41 10.49
CA HIS A 173 9.86 11.46 9.92
C HIS A 173 10.07 12.80 9.21
N ARG A 174 10.92 13.66 9.76
CA ARG A 174 11.31 14.93 9.13
C ARG A 174 12.48 14.70 8.18
N VAL A 175 12.40 15.24 6.97
CA VAL A 175 13.51 15.30 6.01
C VAL A 175 13.82 16.76 5.68
N THR A 176 15.10 17.12 5.75
CA THR A 176 15.59 18.45 5.37
C THR A 176 16.70 18.29 4.33
N LYS A 177 16.50 18.86 3.15
CA LYS A 177 17.53 18.83 2.08
C LYS A 177 17.37 20.04 1.17
N ASN A 178 18.49 20.70 0.88
CA ASN A 178 18.56 21.89 0.01
C ASN A 178 17.62 23.02 0.43
N GLY A 179 17.46 23.24 1.75
CA GLY A 179 16.60 24.28 2.29
C GLY A 179 15.09 24.03 2.15
N VAL A 180 14.69 22.78 1.92
CA VAL A 180 13.29 22.34 1.96
C VAL A 180 13.12 21.33 3.08
N THR A 181 12.04 21.47 3.85
CA THR A 181 11.66 20.61 4.97
C THR A 181 10.32 19.92 4.70
N VAL A 182 10.27 18.61 4.92
CA VAL A 182 9.05 17.82 4.76
C VAL A 182 8.84 16.99 6.02
N ASP A 183 7.67 17.11 6.63
CA ASP A 183 7.22 16.21 7.68
C ASP A 183 6.32 15.13 7.08
N ILE A 184 6.70 13.88 7.33
CA ILE A 184 5.98 12.69 6.88
C ILE A 184 5.35 12.04 8.10
N PHE A 185 4.04 12.09 8.17
CA PHE A 185 3.23 11.51 9.23
C PHE A 185 2.81 10.10 8.80
N ASN A 186 3.42 9.09 9.42
CA ASN A 186 3.18 7.68 9.10
C ASN A 186 2.12 7.15 10.07
N LEU A 187 0.97 6.73 9.53
CA LEU A 187 -0.23 6.41 10.29
C LEU A 187 -0.61 4.95 10.10
N ASP A 188 -1.29 4.39 11.09
CA ASP A 188 -2.05 3.16 10.97
C ASP A 188 -3.52 3.54 10.74
N THR A 189 -4.08 3.07 9.62
CA THR A 189 -5.49 3.28 9.29
C THR A 189 -6.27 1.98 9.10
N ASN A 190 -5.80 0.88 9.70
CA ASN A 190 -6.44 -0.44 9.58
C ASN A 190 -7.84 -0.52 10.21
N GLU A 191 -8.28 0.48 10.96
CA GLU A 191 -9.64 0.61 11.47
C GLU A 191 -10.69 0.95 10.40
N ALA A 192 -10.26 1.08 9.13
CA ALA A 192 -11.13 1.32 7.99
C ALA A 192 -12.35 0.38 7.98
N THR A 193 -13.49 0.92 7.57
CA THR A 193 -14.80 0.26 7.59
C THR A 193 -14.90 -0.82 6.54
N THR A 194 -14.35 -0.56 5.35
CA THR A 194 -14.38 -1.48 4.21
C THR A 194 -13.01 -2.13 4.07
N HIS A 195 -12.98 -3.47 4.06
CA HIS A 195 -11.77 -4.28 3.90
C HIS A 195 -10.62 -3.98 4.90
N GLY A 196 -10.93 -3.36 6.04
CA GLY A 196 -10.01 -3.11 7.15
C GLY A 196 -10.19 -4.10 8.31
N ALA A 197 -10.32 -3.57 9.52
CA ALA A 197 -10.36 -4.34 10.76
C ALA A 197 -11.41 -5.45 10.75
N GLN A 198 -12.56 -5.23 10.12
CA GLN A 198 -13.61 -6.25 10.04
C GLN A 198 -13.12 -7.54 9.35
N GLN A 199 -12.34 -7.43 8.27
CA GLN A 199 -11.80 -8.61 7.58
C GLN A 199 -10.70 -9.29 8.41
N VAL A 200 -9.76 -8.50 8.95
CA VAL A 200 -8.68 -8.99 9.82
C VAL A 200 -9.25 -9.75 11.02
N CYS A 201 -10.24 -9.17 11.69
CA CYS A 201 -10.81 -9.75 12.90
C CYS A 201 -11.76 -10.91 12.63
N CYS A 202 -12.46 -10.93 11.48
CA CYS A 202 -13.28 -12.08 11.10
C CYS A 202 -12.44 -13.27 10.64
N GLN A 203 -11.29 -13.07 9.98
CA GLN A 203 -10.45 -14.16 9.46
C GLN A 203 -11.25 -15.10 8.52
N CYS A 204 -12.13 -14.52 7.71
CA CYS A 204 -13.21 -15.24 7.02
C CYS A 204 -12.71 -16.30 6.03
N PHE A 205 -11.66 -15.99 5.25
CA PHE A 205 -11.02 -16.96 4.37
C PHE A 205 -10.33 -18.08 5.17
N GLY A 206 -9.80 -17.77 6.36
CA GLY A 206 -9.28 -18.78 7.28
C GLY A 206 -10.34 -19.82 7.68
N TYR A 207 -11.58 -19.38 7.87
CA TYR A 207 -12.72 -20.26 8.16
C TYR A 207 -13.37 -20.88 6.91
N GLY A 208 -12.80 -20.67 5.72
CA GLY A 208 -13.26 -21.26 4.47
C GLY A 208 -14.40 -20.52 3.78
N GLY A 209 -14.64 -19.25 4.13
CA GLY A 209 -15.59 -18.41 3.40
C GLY A 209 -15.13 -18.11 1.98
N SER A 210 -16.08 -17.84 1.09
CA SER A 210 -15.85 -17.30 -0.26
C SER A 210 -15.85 -15.76 -0.25
N ASP A 211 -15.42 -15.15 -1.37
CA ASP A 211 -15.39 -13.68 -1.53
C ASP A 211 -16.75 -13.05 -1.18
N ASP A 212 -17.84 -13.55 -1.77
CA ASP A 212 -19.20 -13.06 -1.54
C ASP A 212 -19.65 -13.16 -0.07
N GLU A 213 -19.25 -14.23 0.63
CA GLU A 213 -19.58 -14.44 2.03
C GLU A 213 -18.78 -13.49 2.93
N CYS A 214 -17.51 -13.28 2.62
CA CYS A 214 -16.59 -12.47 3.41
C CYS A 214 -16.82 -10.96 3.24
N ASP A 215 -17.36 -10.51 2.10
CA ASP A 215 -17.69 -9.10 1.87
C ASP A 215 -18.84 -8.59 2.75
N ASN A 216 -19.75 -9.48 3.15
CA ASN A 216 -20.94 -9.13 3.93
C ASN A 216 -20.97 -9.80 5.31
N ILE A 217 -19.83 -10.32 5.77
CA ILE A 217 -19.79 -11.13 6.98
C ILE A 217 -20.01 -10.29 8.25
N SER A 218 -20.87 -10.80 9.13
CA SER A 218 -21.19 -10.16 10.40
C SER A 218 -20.65 -10.97 11.60
N PRO A 219 -20.33 -10.30 12.73
CA PRO A 219 -19.91 -10.96 13.95
C PRO A 219 -20.94 -11.98 14.44
N GLY A 220 -20.46 -13.11 14.96
CA GLY A 220 -21.30 -14.23 15.40
C GLY A 220 -21.56 -15.29 14.33
N SER A 221 -21.23 -15.01 13.07
CA SER A 221 -21.15 -16.06 12.05
C SER A 221 -20.03 -17.06 12.37
N PRO A 222 -20.20 -18.38 12.12
CA PRO A 222 -19.11 -19.35 12.20
C PRO A 222 -17.90 -19.02 11.31
N LEU A 223 -18.10 -18.24 10.25
CA LEU A 223 -17.02 -17.76 9.37
C LEU A 223 -16.31 -16.51 9.92
N CYS A 224 -16.84 -15.85 10.95
CA CYS A 224 -16.21 -14.67 11.56
C CYS A 224 -15.73 -15.00 12.97
N ALA A 225 -14.41 -15.09 13.15
CA ALA A 225 -13.75 -15.49 14.39
C ALA A 225 -14.31 -16.82 14.97
N GLY A 226 -14.79 -17.71 14.10
CA GLY A 226 -15.36 -18.99 14.52
C GLY A 226 -16.69 -18.85 15.28
N GLY A 227 -17.41 -17.74 15.10
CA GLY A 227 -18.61 -17.38 15.87
C GLY A 227 -18.33 -16.70 17.20
N ASN A 228 -17.05 -16.47 17.56
CA ASN A 228 -16.68 -15.86 18.83
C ASN A 228 -16.75 -14.32 18.75
N VAL A 229 -17.88 -13.77 19.17
CA VAL A 229 -18.14 -12.31 19.16
C VAL A 229 -17.17 -11.55 20.08
N ASP A 230 -16.77 -12.11 21.21
CA ASP A 230 -15.88 -11.43 22.16
C ASP A 230 -14.44 -11.36 21.63
N MET A 231 -13.97 -12.43 20.97
CA MET A 231 -12.68 -12.42 20.27
C MET A 231 -12.68 -11.40 19.15
N TYR A 232 -13.75 -11.37 18.33
CA TYR A 232 -13.90 -10.38 17.27
C TYR A 232 -13.84 -8.94 17.83
N LYS A 233 -14.62 -8.64 18.88
CA LYS A 233 -14.63 -7.30 19.49
C LYS A 233 -13.27 -6.92 20.06
N ALA A 234 -12.61 -7.83 20.77
CA ALA A 234 -11.28 -7.56 21.31
C ALA A 234 -10.25 -7.26 20.21
N CYS A 235 -10.33 -7.95 19.06
CA CYS A 235 -9.52 -7.64 17.88
C CYS A 235 -9.83 -6.25 17.32
N MET A 236 -11.12 -5.92 17.14
CA MET A 236 -11.54 -4.61 16.65
C MET A 236 -11.08 -3.48 17.57
N ASP A 237 -11.22 -3.65 18.88
CA ASP A 237 -10.78 -2.69 19.90
C ASP A 237 -9.25 -2.50 19.85
N ARG A 238 -8.50 -3.58 19.59
CA ARG A 238 -7.05 -3.51 19.44
C ARG A 238 -6.64 -2.70 18.23
N ILE A 239 -7.20 -2.99 17.04
CA ILE A 239 -6.90 -2.23 15.82
C ILE A 239 -7.37 -0.77 15.97
N GLN A 240 -8.53 -0.53 16.57
CA GLN A 240 -8.99 0.82 16.88
C GLN A 240 -8.01 1.59 17.77
N SER A 241 -7.40 0.93 18.75
CA SER A 241 -6.40 1.56 19.63
C SER A 241 -5.16 2.05 18.87
N TRP A 242 -4.76 1.37 17.81
CA TRP A 242 -3.64 1.78 16.96
C TRP A 242 -4.00 3.04 16.16
N ALA A 243 -5.19 3.06 15.56
CA ALA A 243 -5.69 4.23 14.85
C ALA A 243 -5.86 5.46 15.74
N ASP A 244 -6.28 5.26 17.00
CA ASP A 244 -6.39 6.34 17.98
C ASP A 244 -5.01 6.91 18.34
N VAL A 245 -3.99 6.06 18.49
CA VAL A 245 -2.59 6.51 18.65
C VAL A 245 -2.14 7.32 17.44
N SER A 246 -2.43 6.87 16.21
CA SER A 246 -2.08 7.60 14.99
C SER A 246 -2.80 8.94 14.88
N TYR A 247 -4.09 9.01 15.20
CA TYR A 247 -4.85 10.25 15.12
C TYR A 247 -4.38 11.29 16.15
N GLU A 248 -4.25 10.90 17.42
CA GLU A 248 -3.82 11.83 18.47
C GLU A 248 -2.36 12.28 18.28
N GLY A 249 -1.49 11.36 17.85
CA GLY A 249 -0.12 11.68 17.45
C GLY A 249 -0.10 12.68 16.30
N ALA A 250 -0.80 12.39 15.19
CA ALA A 250 -0.86 13.25 14.02
C ALA A 250 -1.38 14.64 14.37
N LYS A 251 -2.47 14.75 15.12
CA LYS A 251 -3.04 16.01 15.57
C LYS A 251 -2.03 16.85 16.36
N LYS A 252 -1.33 16.22 17.31
CA LYS A 252 -0.31 16.90 18.13
C LYS A 252 0.85 17.40 17.26
N ASP A 253 1.43 16.54 16.44
CA ASP A 253 2.67 16.88 15.73
C ASP A 253 2.41 17.74 14.49
N LEU A 254 1.22 17.66 13.86
CA LEU A 254 0.80 18.59 12.80
C LEU A 254 0.64 20.02 13.33
N ALA A 255 0.12 20.17 14.55
CA ALA A 255 0.02 21.46 15.23
C ALA A 255 1.39 22.06 15.56
N ALA A 256 2.37 21.21 15.88
CA ALA A 256 3.75 21.61 16.16
C ALA A 256 4.62 21.77 14.90
N SER A 257 4.18 21.24 13.75
CA SER A 257 4.96 21.19 12.53
C SER A 257 5.15 22.58 11.91
N THR A 258 6.42 22.92 11.67
CA THR A 258 6.87 24.11 10.95
C THR A 258 7.48 23.75 9.59
N ALA A 259 7.24 22.54 9.08
CA ALA A 259 7.82 22.09 7.82
C ALA A 259 7.17 22.80 6.62
N ASP A 260 7.92 22.95 5.52
CA ASP A 260 7.42 23.53 4.26
C ASP A 260 6.29 22.68 3.68
N PHE A 261 6.37 21.35 3.83
CA PHE A 261 5.32 20.42 3.44
C PHE A 261 4.98 19.45 4.55
N LYS A 262 3.69 19.16 4.69
CA LYS A 262 3.13 18.17 5.62
C LYS A 262 2.42 17.11 4.79
N ILE A 263 2.91 15.87 4.83
CA ILE A 263 2.34 14.76 4.07
C ILE A 263 1.98 13.59 4.98
N ILE A 264 0.86 12.95 4.70
CA ILE A 264 0.42 11.73 5.38
C ILE A 264 0.80 10.53 4.51
N ASN A 265 1.41 9.51 5.13
CA ASN A 265 1.70 8.20 4.57
C ASN A 265 0.88 7.16 5.36
N THR A 266 -0.02 6.45 4.71
CA THR A 266 -0.91 5.47 5.36
C THR A 266 -1.40 4.43 4.36
N HIS A 267 -2.21 3.46 4.80
CA HIS A 267 -2.74 2.43 3.91
C HIS A 267 -4.10 2.77 3.27
N TYR A 268 -5.06 3.27 4.06
CA TYR A 268 -6.42 3.54 3.59
C TYR A 268 -6.70 5.00 3.21
N SER A 269 -7.53 5.18 2.18
CA SER A 269 -8.21 6.46 1.89
C SER A 269 -9.48 6.66 2.73
N PRO A 270 -9.69 7.83 3.37
CA PRO A 270 -10.88 8.11 4.14
C PRO A 270 -12.19 8.03 3.36
N HIS A 271 -12.27 8.59 2.16
CA HIS A 271 -13.53 8.69 1.41
C HIS A 271 -13.91 7.45 0.60
N TYR A 272 -12.98 6.51 0.44
CA TYR A 272 -13.26 5.23 -0.21
C TYR A 272 -13.52 4.10 0.79
N HIS A 273 -12.89 4.15 1.98
CA HIS A 273 -12.84 2.98 2.87
C HIS A 273 -13.40 3.21 4.27
N MET A 274 -13.82 4.43 4.62
CA MET A 274 -14.28 4.75 5.96
C MET A 274 -15.73 5.23 5.97
N ASP A 275 -16.45 4.89 7.03
CA ASP A 275 -17.78 5.40 7.28
C ASP A 275 -17.76 6.95 7.43
N PRO A 276 -18.92 7.62 7.27
CA PRO A 276 -18.98 9.08 7.28
C PRO A 276 -18.37 9.74 8.52
N THR A 277 -18.43 9.10 9.70
CA THR A 277 -17.89 9.65 10.95
C THR A 277 -16.37 9.66 10.91
N ARG A 278 -15.76 8.53 10.55
CA ARG A 278 -14.31 8.37 10.41
C ARG A 278 -13.75 9.22 9.27
N MET A 279 -14.41 9.22 8.12
CA MET A 279 -14.05 10.07 6.99
C MET A 279 -14.00 11.54 7.42
N LYS A 280 -15.05 12.03 8.10
CA LYS A 280 -15.10 13.41 8.60
C LYS A 280 -13.97 13.70 9.59
N LYS A 281 -13.67 12.78 10.51
CA LYS A 281 -12.59 12.92 11.51
C LYS A 281 -11.23 13.19 10.84
N TRP A 282 -10.90 12.46 9.76
CA TRP A 282 -9.66 12.66 9.01
C TRP A 282 -9.69 13.90 8.11
N PHE A 283 -10.83 14.19 7.47
CA PHE A 283 -11.01 15.40 6.67
C PHE A 283 -10.90 16.70 7.49
N ASP A 284 -11.48 16.71 8.70
CA ASP A 284 -11.34 17.84 9.62
C ASP A 284 -9.86 18.06 9.99
N LEU A 285 -9.10 16.98 10.22
CA LEU A 285 -7.68 17.04 10.56
C LEU A 285 -6.83 17.58 9.40
N THR A 286 -7.05 17.09 8.17
CA THR A 286 -6.30 17.58 6.99
C THR A 286 -6.57 19.06 6.72
N LYS A 287 -7.85 19.47 6.87
CA LYS A 287 -8.27 20.86 6.74
C LYS A 287 -7.70 21.76 7.84
N GLN A 288 -7.77 21.33 9.10
CA GLN A 288 -7.33 22.14 10.24
C GLN A 288 -5.84 22.48 10.17
N PHE A 289 -5.01 21.55 9.68
CA PHE A 289 -3.55 21.70 9.73
C PHE A 289 -2.88 21.93 8.37
N ASN A 290 -3.68 22.18 7.32
CA ASN A 290 -3.22 22.38 5.94
C ASN A 290 -2.30 21.23 5.49
N VAL A 291 -2.78 19.99 5.58
CA VAL A 291 -2.06 18.83 5.04
C VAL A 291 -2.03 18.96 3.52
N HIS A 292 -0.84 18.81 2.93
CA HIS A 292 -0.63 19.03 1.50
C HIS A 292 -1.05 17.79 0.70
N ALA A 293 -0.61 16.63 1.15
CA ALA A 293 -0.86 15.37 0.46
C ALA A 293 -1.12 14.22 1.45
N TRP A 294 -2.05 13.35 1.09
CA TRP A 294 -2.34 12.07 1.71
C TRP A 294 -2.03 10.99 0.69
N PHE A 295 -1.06 10.13 1.00
CA PHE A 295 -0.72 9.00 0.15
C PHE A 295 -1.21 7.71 0.78
N ASN A 296 -1.89 6.89 -0.03
CA ASN A 296 -2.44 5.62 0.41
C ASN A 296 -2.35 4.54 -0.68
N GLY A 297 -2.46 3.28 -0.25
CA GLY A 297 -2.55 2.11 -1.11
C GLY A 297 -3.96 1.51 -1.06
N HIS A 298 -4.03 0.22 -0.75
CA HIS A 298 -5.20 -0.62 -0.47
C HIS A 298 -6.09 -0.91 -1.68
N THR A 299 -6.57 0.12 -2.37
CA THR A 299 -7.16 -0.11 -3.68
C THR A 299 -6.02 -0.33 -4.67
N HIS A 300 -6.06 -1.44 -5.41
CA HIS A 300 -4.94 -1.87 -6.25
C HIS A 300 -4.76 -1.06 -7.56
N GLY A 301 -4.89 0.26 -7.52
CA GLY A 301 -4.78 1.14 -8.67
C GLY A 301 -4.27 2.53 -8.29
N PHE A 302 -4.47 3.49 -9.19
CA PHE A 302 -4.05 4.87 -8.98
C PHE A 302 -5.17 5.86 -9.25
N ASN A 303 -5.26 6.87 -8.39
CA ASN A 303 -6.07 8.05 -8.61
C ASN A 303 -5.46 9.27 -7.90
N HIS A 304 -6.06 10.41 -8.17
CA HIS A 304 -5.76 11.66 -7.51
C HIS A 304 -7.06 12.44 -7.29
N ASP A 305 -7.38 12.69 -6.03
CA ASP A 305 -8.56 13.45 -5.61
C ASP A 305 -8.13 14.72 -4.87
N ILE A 306 -8.93 15.78 -4.99
CA ILE A 306 -8.65 17.07 -4.38
C ILE A 306 -9.85 17.52 -3.57
N THR A 307 -9.58 17.87 -2.31
CA THR A 307 -10.60 18.42 -1.41
C THR A 307 -10.87 19.89 -1.68
N ALA A 308 -12.00 20.41 -1.20
CA ALA A 308 -12.36 21.81 -1.30
C ALA A 308 -11.44 22.75 -0.48
N TRP A 309 -10.57 22.19 0.38
CA TRP A 309 -9.52 22.91 1.12
C TRP A 309 -8.11 22.57 0.62
N ASN A 310 -8.01 22.02 -0.61
CA ASN A 310 -6.76 21.79 -1.32
C ASN A 310 -5.78 20.80 -0.67
N THR A 311 -6.24 19.89 0.19
CA THR A 311 -5.51 18.66 0.45
C THR A 311 -5.68 17.71 -0.73
N HIS A 312 -4.56 17.16 -1.20
CA HIS A 312 -4.50 16.18 -2.29
C HIS A 312 -4.47 14.76 -1.73
N PHE A 313 -5.30 13.86 -2.25
CA PHE A 313 -5.31 12.44 -1.92
C PHE A 313 -4.80 11.67 -3.14
N PHE A 314 -3.69 10.95 -2.98
CA PHE A 314 -3.05 10.17 -4.02
C PHE A 314 -3.13 8.69 -3.65
N GLN A 315 -3.99 7.95 -4.36
CA GLN A 315 -4.02 6.50 -4.26
C GLN A 315 -2.94 5.91 -5.16
N ASN A 316 -2.17 4.99 -4.61
CA ASN A 316 -0.92 4.49 -5.15
C ASN A 316 -0.71 3.02 -4.75
N GLY A 317 -1.66 2.16 -5.11
CA GLY A 317 -1.76 0.79 -4.62
C GLY A 317 -1.49 -0.31 -5.64
N ALA A 318 -0.79 -0.04 -6.75
CA ALA A 318 -0.47 -1.10 -7.72
C ALA A 318 1.04 -1.33 -7.83
N GLY A 319 1.72 -1.53 -6.69
CA GLY A 319 3.16 -1.81 -6.61
C GLY A 319 3.56 -3.22 -7.08
N GLY A 320 2.59 -4.07 -7.40
CA GLY A 320 2.80 -5.40 -7.98
C GLY A 320 2.80 -6.56 -6.96
N GLY A 321 2.40 -6.30 -5.72
CA GLY A 321 2.21 -7.31 -4.69
C GLY A 321 1.01 -8.20 -4.96
N ILE A 322 0.00 -7.60 -5.58
CA ILE A 322 -1.29 -8.19 -5.95
C ILE A 322 -1.72 -7.66 -7.31
N VAL A 323 -2.71 -8.29 -7.94
CA VAL A 323 -3.19 -7.88 -9.26
C VAL A 323 -3.65 -6.43 -9.25
N SER A 324 -3.20 -5.63 -10.21
CA SER A 324 -3.68 -4.24 -10.34
C SER A 324 -5.10 -4.21 -10.88
N GLU A 325 -5.88 -3.24 -10.41
CA GLU A 325 -7.27 -3.01 -10.74
C GLU A 325 -7.50 -1.55 -11.18
N SER A 326 -8.70 -1.28 -11.70
CA SER A 326 -9.10 0.09 -12.01
C SER A 326 -9.50 0.78 -10.72
N SER A 327 -8.97 1.96 -10.45
CA SER A 327 -9.48 2.80 -9.35
C SER A 327 -10.84 3.41 -9.73
N GLY A 328 -11.69 3.65 -8.74
CA GLY A 328 -12.94 4.38 -8.93
C GLY A 328 -12.78 5.89 -8.79
N SER A 329 -13.65 6.66 -9.44
CA SER A 329 -13.81 8.10 -9.15
C SER A 329 -14.70 8.31 -7.94
N VAL A 330 -14.44 9.36 -7.17
CA VAL A 330 -15.28 9.80 -6.04
C VAL A 330 -16.74 9.91 -6.47
N GLN A 331 -17.63 9.22 -5.76
CA GLN A 331 -19.08 9.29 -5.95
C GLN A 331 -19.76 9.84 -4.70
N ASN A 332 -20.53 10.92 -4.83
CA ASN A 332 -21.42 11.43 -3.77
C ASN A 332 -20.75 11.79 -2.42
N VAL A 333 -19.44 12.11 -2.41
CA VAL A 333 -18.74 12.56 -1.20
C VAL A 333 -18.60 14.08 -1.20
N ALA A 334 -19.16 14.74 -0.19
CA ALA A 334 -19.11 16.20 -0.10
C ALA A 334 -17.69 16.69 0.22
N GLY A 335 -17.26 17.76 -0.48
CA GLY A 335 -16.00 18.44 -0.20
C GLY A 335 -14.76 17.81 -0.83
N ILE A 336 -14.90 16.84 -1.72
CA ILE A 336 -13.79 16.23 -2.48
C ILE A 336 -14.23 15.86 -3.89
N LYS A 337 -13.32 15.91 -4.87
CA LYS A 337 -13.56 15.54 -6.26
C LYS A 337 -12.35 14.81 -6.85
N SER A 338 -12.61 13.87 -7.74
CA SER A 338 -11.53 13.26 -8.53
C SER A 338 -10.99 14.21 -9.57
N GLN A 339 -9.67 14.36 -9.55
CA GLN A 339 -8.89 15.08 -10.56
C GLN A 339 -8.39 14.11 -11.64
N TRP A 340 -8.02 12.89 -11.25
CA TRP A 340 -7.54 11.87 -12.18
C TRP A 340 -7.78 10.46 -11.64
N VAL A 341 -7.98 9.52 -12.57
CA VAL A 341 -8.03 8.08 -12.33
C VAL A 341 -7.22 7.42 -13.43
N ALA A 342 -6.33 6.50 -13.08
CA ALA A 342 -5.54 5.78 -14.08
C ALA A 342 -6.44 5.02 -15.06
N SER A 343 -6.12 5.13 -16.35
CA SER A 343 -6.77 4.32 -17.38
C SER A 343 -6.22 2.90 -17.37
N GLY A 344 -7.10 1.90 -17.42
CA GLY A 344 -6.72 0.49 -17.44
C GLY A 344 -6.27 -0.03 -16.09
N HIS A 345 -5.34 -0.99 -16.09
CA HIS A 345 -4.83 -1.67 -14.90
C HIS A 345 -3.30 -1.59 -14.85
N PRO A 346 -2.69 -0.40 -14.76
CA PRO A 346 -1.24 -0.32 -14.76
C PRO A 346 -0.66 -0.78 -13.42
N TYR A 347 0.59 -1.23 -13.45
CA TYR A 347 1.44 -1.31 -12.25
C TYR A 347 2.35 -0.11 -12.21
N GLY A 348 2.86 0.27 -11.04
CA GLY A 348 3.71 1.45 -10.95
C GLY A 348 3.88 1.97 -9.55
N PHE A 349 4.30 3.23 -9.50
CA PHE A 349 4.55 3.97 -8.26
C PHE A 349 4.51 5.47 -8.57
N MET A 350 4.76 6.32 -7.56
CA MET A 350 4.84 7.77 -7.74
C MET A 350 6.24 8.32 -7.46
N GLU A 351 6.70 9.24 -8.30
CA GLU A 351 7.88 10.08 -8.08
C GLU A 351 7.48 11.40 -7.43
N LEU A 352 8.21 11.81 -6.39
CA LEU A 352 7.96 13.04 -5.65
C LEU A 352 9.16 13.97 -5.77
N SER A 353 8.93 15.22 -6.14
CA SER A 353 9.98 16.25 -6.23
C SER A 353 9.56 17.52 -5.50
N PHE A 354 10.36 17.91 -4.51
CA PHE A 354 10.11 19.08 -3.68
C PHE A 354 11.09 20.22 -4.01
N THR A 355 10.53 21.40 -4.22
CA THR A 355 11.23 22.69 -4.28
C THR A 355 10.82 23.56 -3.08
N LYS A 356 11.28 24.81 -3.02
CA LYS A 356 10.89 25.74 -1.95
C LYS A 356 9.42 26.16 -1.96
N GLU A 357 8.71 25.87 -3.04
CA GLU A 357 7.33 26.31 -3.25
C GLU A 357 6.39 25.18 -3.68
N TRP A 358 6.94 24.14 -4.31
CA TRP A 358 6.13 23.11 -4.96
C TRP A 358 6.55 21.70 -4.56
N LEU A 359 5.54 20.87 -4.28
CA LEU A 359 5.60 19.41 -4.37
C LEU A 359 5.08 19.00 -5.74
N LYS A 360 5.90 18.36 -6.56
CA LYS A 360 5.48 17.67 -7.79
C LYS A 360 5.26 16.19 -7.49
N VAL A 361 4.10 15.66 -7.81
CA VAL A 361 3.79 14.22 -7.77
C VAL A 361 3.57 13.75 -9.20
N GLU A 362 4.23 12.66 -9.58
CA GLU A 362 4.18 12.14 -10.94
C GLU A 362 4.03 10.62 -10.95
N PHE A 363 3.00 10.12 -11.60
CA PHE A 363 2.74 8.70 -11.79
C PHE A 363 3.75 8.09 -12.77
N VAL A 364 4.31 6.95 -12.39
CA VAL A 364 5.32 6.22 -13.16
C VAL A 364 4.89 4.79 -13.42
N SER A 365 5.06 4.34 -14.66
CA SER A 365 4.84 2.96 -15.07
C SER A 365 5.80 2.55 -16.20
N PHE A 366 5.57 1.37 -16.77
CA PHE A 366 6.37 0.79 -17.85
C PHE A 366 6.23 1.62 -19.14
N ASP A 367 7.33 1.84 -19.85
CA ASP A 367 7.25 2.30 -21.24
C ASP A 367 6.93 1.15 -22.21
N ASN A 368 6.83 1.47 -23.50
CA ASN A 368 6.47 0.51 -24.54
C ASN A 368 7.62 -0.45 -24.92
N ALA A 369 8.81 -0.33 -24.33
CA ALA A 369 9.94 -1.21 -24.60
C ALA A 369 9.97 -2.44 -23.67
N TRP A 370 9.17 -2.45 -22.59
CA TRP A 370 9.06 -3.59 -21.69
C TRP A 370 8.43 -4.80 -22.39
N GLN A 371 8.99 -5.99 -22.15
CA GLN A 371 8.44 -7.25 -22.64
C GLN A 371 8.29 -8.27 -21.51
N PHE A 372 7.18 -9.00 -21.53
CA PHE A 372 6.83 -10.04 -20.55
C PHE A 372 6.62 -11.36 -21.28
N ASN A 373 7.73 -12.06 -21.58
CA ASN A 373 7.72 -13.17 -22.52
C ASN A 373 7.29 -14.51 -21.90
N GLY A 374 7.29 -14.61 -20.57
CA GLY A 374 6.98 -15.82 -19.81
C GLY A 374 6.88 -15.56 -18.31
N PHE A 375 6.96 -16.64 -17.52
CA PHE A 375 6.76 -16.61 -16.06
C PHE A 375 8.07 -16.66 -15.27
N ALA A 376 9.22 -16.83 -15.94
CA ALA A 376 10.52 -16.76 -15.29
C ALA A 376 11.01 -15.31 -15.22
N SER A 377 11.80 -14.97 -14.20
CA SER A 377 12.44 -13.64 -14.08
C SER A 377 13.25 -13.24 -15.32
N ARG A 378 13.94 -14.21 -15.95
CA ARG A 378 14.70 -13.99 -17.20
C ARG A 378 13.86 -13.65 -18.42
N ASP A 379 12.54 -13.87 -18.35
CA ASP A 379 11.62 -13.58 -19.45
C ASP A 379 11.10 -12.14 -19.41
N ILE A 380 11.41 -11.40 -18.34
CA ILE A 380 11.20 -9.95 -18.25
C ILE A 380 12.37 -9.28 -18.98
N VAL A 381 12.05 -8.52 -20.03
CA VAL A 381 13.02 -7.64 -20.70
C VAL A 381 12.70 -6.20 -20.28
N PRO A 382 13.50 -5.59 -19.39
CA PRO A 382 13.22 -4.25 -18.92
C PRO A 382 13.31 -3.21 -20.04
N GLY A 383 12.29 -2.33 -20.10
CA GLY A 383 12.33 -1.09 -20.87
C GLY A 383 12.74 0.10 -20.00
N GLY A 384 12.28 1.29 -20.36
CA GLY A 384 12.49 2.53 -19.62
C GLY A 384 11.30 2.94 -18.75
N VAL A 385 11.28 4.22 -18.39
CA VAL A 385 10.27 4.83 -17.51
C VAL A 385 9.26 5.62 -18.34
N ALA A 386 7.98 5.26 -18.25
CA ALA A 386 6.88 6.11 -18.72
C ALA A 386 6.32 6.94 -17.56
N ARG A 387 6.06 8.21 -17.83
CA ARG A 387 5.45 9.15 -16.88
C ARG A 387 4.06 9.55 -17.37
N GLY A 388 3.10 9.51 -16.45
CA GLY A 388 1.68 9.75 -16.71
C GLY A 388 1.18 11.04 -16.06
N HIS A 389 0.13 10.91 -15.25
CA HIS A 389 -0.44 12.02 -14.49
C HIS A 389 0.63 12.71 -13.63
N CYS A 390 0.71 14.03 -13.73
CA CYS A 390 1.68 14.85 -13.03
C CYS A 390 1.02 16.13 -12.50
N TRP A 391 1.20 16.40 -11.22
CA TRP A 391 0.56 17.52 -10.54
C TRP A 391 1.50 18.26 -9.60
N PHE A 392 1.35 19.58 -9.54
CA PHE A 392 2.04 20.48 -8.62
C PHE A 392 1.11 20.91 -7.49
N VAL A 393 1.53 20.67 -6.26
CA VAL A 393 0.90 21.12 -5.01
C VAL A 393 1.74 22.26 -4.43
N HIS A 394 1.12 23.43 -4.27
CA HIS A 394 1.81 24.60 -3.71
C HIS A 394 1.88 24.52 -2.18
N LYS A 395 2.98 25.00 -1.60
CA LYS A 395 3.22 24.97 -0.14
C LYS A 395 2.25 25.80 0.72
N SER A 396 1.52 26.74 0.11
CA SER A 396 0.54 27.55 0.85
C SER A 396 -0.81 26.87 0.97
N SER A 397 -1.06 25.81 0.19
CA SER A 397 -2.36 25.12 0.10
C SER A 397 -3.56 26.05 -0.21
N ASP A 398 -3.32 27.23 -0.78
CA ASP A 398 -4.36 28.21 -1.14
C ASP A 398 -4.99 27.95 -2.52
N SER A 399 -4.44 26.98 -3.26
CA SER A 399 -4.82 26.62 -4.61
C SER A 399 -4.97 25.10 -4.75
N PRO A 400 -5.86 24.60 -5.61
CA PRO A 400 -5.96 23.17 -5.94
C PRO A 400 -4.75 22.64 -6.73
N GLY A 401 -3.71 23.46 -6.92
CA GLY A 401 -2.51 23.07 -7.64
C GLY A 401 -2.68 23.16 -9.16
N LEU A 402 -1.70 22.64 -9.89
CA LEU A 402 -1.59 22.78 -11.35
C LEU A 402 -1.12 21.45 -11.98
N ALA A 403 -1.70 21.08 -13.11
CA ALA A 403 -1.15 20.01 -13.93
C ALA A 403 0.25 20.39 -14.44
N CYS A 404 1.14 19.41 -14.55
CA CYS A 404 2.40 19.60 -15.26
C CYS A 404 2.15 19.71 -16.77
N GLU A 405 2.96 20.48 -17.49
CA GLU A 405 2.89 20.52 -18.97
C GLU A 405 3.13 19.14 -19.61
N SER A 406 3.85 18.27 -18.93
CA SER A 406 4.14 16.89 -19.36
C SER A 406 3.05 15.87 -19.04
N THR A 407 1.94 16.26 -18.40
CA THR A 407 0.93 15.29 -17.92
C THR A 407 0.39 14.43 -19.08
N LYS A 408 0.25 13.14 -18.81
CA LYS A 408 -0.40 12.18 -19.72
C LYS A 408 -1.41 11.35 -18.94
N ASP A 409 -2.65 11.79 -18.95
CA ASP A 409 -3.73 11.15 -18.17
C ASP A 409 -4.35 9.93 -18.86
N GLY A 410 -3.97 9.67 -20.12
CA GLY A 410 -4.39 8.49 -20.89
C GLY A 410 -3.71 7.19 -20.44
N LEU A 411 -3.76 6.17 -21.30
CA LEU A 411 -3.18 4.87 -21.02
C LEU A 411 -1.64 4.94 -20.92
N VAL A 412 -1.10 4.58 -19.76
CA VAL A 412 0.35 4.52 -19.48
C VAL A 412 0.66 3.19 -18.81
N GLY A 413 1.63 2.44 -19.35
CA GLY A 413 2.17 1.26 -18.69
C GLY A 413 1.32 -0.01 -18.70
N LEU A 414 0.52 -0.19 -19.75
CA LEU A 414 0.10 -1.53 -20.18
C LEU A 414 1.12 -2.05 -21.21
N PRO A 415 2.00 -3.00 -20.85
CA PRO A 415 2.81 -3.70 -21.84
C PRO A 415 1.83 -4.47 -22.74
N THR A 416 1.94 -4.24 -24.05
CA THR A 416 1.12 -4.92 -25.07
C THR A 416 1.55 -6.35 -25.31
#